data_AF-A0AAU5K275-F1
#
_entry.id   AF-A0AAU5K275-F1
#
_cell.length_a   1.000
_cell.length_b   1.000
_cell.length_c   1.000
_cell.angle_alpha   90.00
_cell.angle_beta   90.00
_cell.angle_gamma   90.00
#
_symmetry.space_group_name_H-M   'P 1'
#
loop_
_entity.id
_entity.type
_entity.pdbx_description
1 polymer ?
#
loop_
_entity_poly.entity_id
_entity_poly.type
_entity_poly.pdbx_seq_one_letter_code
_entity_poly.pdbx_strand_id
1 'polypeptide(L)'
;MTAPLEETAGETTARGLDPDQVRADLPTLLWLKLVERRGERLTATDRGAAVHYRSLYEASEERLSEIARFAQAQGTVAPDFARAVRLLAQKPLSSTEA
;
A
#
# COMPACT_ATOMS: atom_id res chain seq x y z
N MET A 1 22.14 24.24 -9.14
CA MET A 1 23.04 23.18 -8.63
C MET A 1 22.21 21.91 -8.63
N THR A 2 22.46 21.07 -9.63
CA THR A 2 21.68 19.90 -10.03
C THR A 2 21.95 18.74 -9.06
N ALA A 3 20.95 18.22 -8.37
CA ALA A 3 21.06 16.88 -7.80
C ALA A 3 20.98 15.87 -8.97
N PRO A 4 21.89 14.89 -9.06
CA PRO A 4 21.95 14.02 -10.23
C PRO A 4 20.73 13.08 -10.24
N LEU A 5 20.27 12.74 -11.44
CA LEU A 5 19.22 11.73 -11.71
C LEU A 5 19.48 10.38 -11.01
N GLU A 6 20.72 10.14 -10.56
CA GLU A 6 21.15 8.97 -9.79
C GLU A 6 20.56 8.90 -8.38
N GLU A 7 20.34 10.03 -7.69
CA GLU A 7 19.77 10.03 -6.33
C GLU A 7 18.31 9.56 -6.35
N THR A 8 17.55 9.98 -7.37
CA THR A 8 16.18 9.51 -7.60
C THR A 8 16.10 8.06 -8.06
N ALA A 9 17.08 7.58 -8.84
CA ALA A 9 17.13 6.19 -9.27
C ALA A 9 17.44 5.25 -8.09
N GLY A 10 18.37 5.65 -7.21
CA GLY A 10 18.67 4.91 -5.98
C GLY A 10 17.47 4.83 -5.03
N GLU A 11 16.72 5.92 -4.87
CA GLU A 11 15.51 5.94 -4.03
C GLU A 11 14.37 5.11 -4.63
N THR A 12 14.24 5.08 -5.96
CA THR A 12 13.23 4.28 -6.68
C THR A 12 13.50 2.79 -6.50
N THR A 13 14.75 2.37 -6.71
CA THR A 13 15.18 0.97 -6.52
C THR A 13 15.10 0.52 -5.06
N ALA A 14 15.43 1.40 -4.10
CA ALA A 14 15.30 1.10 -2.67
C ALA A 14 13.84 0.82 -2.25
N ARG A 15 12.88 1.36 -3.00
CA ARG A 15 11.44 1.08 -2.83
C ARG A 15 10.96 -0.11 -3.67
N GLY A 16 11.87 -0.85 -4.30
CA GLY A 16 11.57 -2.00 -5.16
C GLY A 16 10.91 -1.64 -6.48
N LEU A 17 10.97 -0.37 -6.89
CA LEU A 17 10.39 0.10 -8.14
C LEU A 17 11.42 0.04 -9.26
N ASP A 18 10.98 -0.33 -10.45
CA ASP A 18 11.79 -0.27 -11.67
C ASP A 18 11.85 1.19 -12.20
N PRO A 19 13.04 1.83 -12.25
CA PRO A 19 13.17 3.20 -12.72
C PRO A 19 12.71 3.43 -14.17
N ASP A 20 12.83 2.44 -15.04
CA ASP A 20 12.42 2.57 -16.44
C ASP A 20 10.90 2.50 -16.57
N GLN A 21 10.26 1.62 -15.81
CA GLN A 21 8.80 1.56 -15.72
C GLN A 21 8.23 2.84 -15.11
N VAL A 22 8.83 3.36 -14.03
CA VAL A 22 8.43 4.64 -13.42
C VAL A 22 8.52 5.79 -14.43
N ARG A 23 9.59 5.84 -15.23
CA ARG A 23 9.75 6.86 -16.28
C ARG A 23 8.69 6.71 -17.38
N ALA A 24 8.33 5.49 -17.75
CA ALA A 24 7.30 5.20 -18.74
C ALA A 24 5.89 5.59 -18.26
N ASP A 25 5.59 5.39 -16.98
CA ASP A 25 4.25 5.64 -16.40
C ASP A 25 4.04 7.10 -15.98
N LEU A 26 5.11 7.84 -15.72
CA LEU A 26 5.04 9.21 -15.20
C LEU A 26 4.15 10.16 -16.02
N PRO A 27 4.19 10.19 -17.37
CA PRO A 27 3.29 11.02 -18.16
C PRO A 27 1.81 10.73 -17.88
N THR A 28 1.46 9.45 -17.74
CA THR A 28 0.09 9.02 -17.43
C THR A 28 -0.31 9.44 -16.02
N LEU A 29 0.56 9.26 -15.03
CA LEU A 29 0.31 9.65 -13.64
C LEU A 29 0.10 11.17 -13.50
N LEU A 30 0.87 11.97 -14.24
CA LEU A 30 0.71 13.43 -14.31
C LEU A 30 -0.60 13.82 -15.00
N TRP A 31 -0.93 13.20 -16.14
CA TRP A 31 -2.17 13.46 -16.88
C TRP A 31 -3.42 13.14 -16.03
N LEU A 32 -3.38 12.04 -15.26
CA LEU A 32 -4.43 11.66 -14.32
C LEU A 32 -4.44 12.48 -13.02
N LYS A 33 -3.47 13.39 -12.84
CA LYS A 33 -3.28 14.22 -11.63
C LYS A 33 -3.15 13.38 -10.36
N LEU A 34 -2.51 12.21 -10.44
CA LEU A 34 -2.20 11.37 -9.27
C LEU A 34 -0.89 11.80 -8.61
N VAL A 35 0.03 12.35 -9.41
CA VAL A 35 1.27 12.96 -8.93
C VAL A 35 1.38 14.37 -9.48
N GLU A 36 2.13 15.19 -8.78
CA GLU A 36 2.48 16.54 -9.20
C GLU A 36 3.97 16.80 -8.94
N ARG A 37 4.54 17.73 -9.72
CA ARG A 37 5.91 18.18 -9.52
C ARG A 37 5.91 19.38 -8.58
N ARG A 38 6.50 19.22 -7.39
CA ARG A 38 6.76 20.30 -6.42
C ARG A 38 8.26 20.57 -6.39
N GLY A 39 8.67 21.64 -7.08
CA GLY A 39 10.09 21.93 -7.29
C GLY A 39 10.77 20.79 -8.03
N GLU A 40 11.85 20.26 -7.46
CA GLU A 40 12.61 19.14 -8.04
C GLU A 40 12.03 17.75 -7.70
N ARG A 41 10.94 17.67 -6.92
CA ARG A 41 10.38 16.40 -6.43
C ARG A 41 9.02 16.09 -7.03
N LEU A 42 8.76 14.79 -7.20
CA LEU A 42 7.41 14.28 -7.47
C LEU A 42 6.74 13.94 -6.15
N THR A 43 5.52 14.43 -5.97
CA THR A 43 4.69 14.17 -4.79
C THR A 43 3.33 13.66 -5.22
N ALA A 44 2.74 12.72 -4.47
CA ALA A 44 1.36 12.33 -4.68
C ALA A 44 0.44 13.53 -4.40
N THR A 45 -0.58 13.70 -5.24
CA THR A 45 -1.69 14.62 -4.93
C THR A 45 -2.63 13.96 -3.92
N ASP A 46 -3.59 14.71 -3.35
CA ASP A 46 -4.63 14.12 -2.51
C ASP A 46 -5.41 13.00 -3.23
N ARG A 47 -5.62 13.16 -4.54
CA ARG A 47 -6.23 12.13 -5.40
C ARG A 47 -5.33 10.92 -5.53
N GLY A 48 -4.04 11.12 -5.77
CA GLY A 48 -3.05 10.04 -5.82
C GLY A 48 -2.96 9.27 -4.52
N ALA A 49 -2.92 9.98 -3.40
CA ALA A 49 -2.94 9.39 -2.06
C ALA A 49 -4.22 8.58 -1.83
N ALA A 50 -5.40 9.10 -2.20
CA ALA A 50 -6.66 8.38 -2.07
C ALA A 50 -6.67 7.07 -2.90
N VAL A 51 -6.18 7.11 -4.15
CA VAL A 51 -6.05 5.91 -4.99
C VAL A 51 -5.08 4.91 -4.37
N HIS A 52 -3.92 5.38 -3.88
CA HIS A 52 -2.93 4.53 -3.23
C HIS A 52 -3.48 3.85 -1.98
N TYR A 53 -4.08 4.60 -1.06
CA TYR A 53 -4.61 4.05 0.18
C TYR A 53 -5.81 3.12 -0.06
N ARG A 54 -6.63 3.40 -1.08
CA ARG A 54 -7.68 2.46 -1.48
C ARG A 54 -7.09 1.14 -1.96
N SER A 55 -6.07 1.17 -2.81
CA SER A 55 -5.40 -0.04 -3.29
C SER A 55 -4.76 -0.83 -2.13
N LEU A 56 -4.11 -0.14 -1.19
CA LEU A 56 -3.55 -0.76 0.02
C LEU A 56 -4.64 -1.40 0.89
N TYR A 57 -5.77 -0.72 1.06
CA TYR A 57 -6.91 -1.24 1.81
C TYR A 57 -7.46 -2.52 1.15
N GLU A 58 -7.73 -2.48 -0.15
CA GLU A 58 -8.24 -3.64 -0.90
C GLU A 58 -7.29 -4.85 -0.81
N ALA A 59 -5.98 -4.63 -0.98
CA ALA A 59 -4.98 -5.70 -0.84
C ALA A 59 -4.88 -6.25 0.59
N SER A 60 -5.05 -5.39 1.60
CA SER A 60 -5.06 -5.81 3.01
C SER A 60 -6.30 -6.63 3.34
N GLU A 61 -7.47 -6.23 2.85
CA GLU A 61 -8.73 -6.97 3.02
C GLU A 61 -8.67 -8.36 2.36
N GLU A 62 -8.07 -8.46 1.18
CA GLU A 62 -7.83 -9.74 0.51
C GLU A 62 -6.95 -10.65 1.37
N ARG A 63 -5.82 -10.14 1.86
CA ARG A 63 -4.91 -10.89 2.74
C ARG A 63 -5.55 -11.30 4.06
N LEU A 64 -6.33 -10.42 4.69
CA LEU A 64 -7.08 -10.76 5.90
C LEU A 64 -8.10 -11.87 5.63
N SER A 65 -8.75 -11.83 4.47
CA SER A 65 -9.68 -12.89 4.04
C SER A 65 -8.99 -14.24 3.85
N GLU A 66 -7.76 -14.25 3.30
CA GLU A 66 -6.95 -15.47 3.20
C GLU A 66 -6.57 -16.03 4.57
N ILE A 67 -6.13 -15.17 5.49
CA ILE A 67 -5.79 -15.55 6.86
C ILE A 67 -7.01 -16.11 7.58
N ALA A 68 -8.18 -15.50 7.41
CA ALA A 68 -9.44 -15.98 7.98
C ALA A 68 -9.81 -17.37 7.44
N ARG A 69 -9.69 -17.59 6.12
CA ARG A 69 -9.91 -18.90 5.50
C ARG A 69 -8.94 -19.96 6.03
N PHE A 70 -7.66 -19.62 6.14
CA PHE A 70 -6.65 -20.50 6.71
C PHE A 70 -6.95 -20.86 8.17
N ALA A 71 -7.27 -19.86 9.00
CA ALA A 71 -7.59 -20.06 10.41
C ALA A 71 -8.83 -20.92 10.61
N GLN A 72 -9.85 -20.75 9.76
CA GLN A 72 -11.05 -21.59 9.78
C GLN A 72 -10.72 -23.05 9.42
N ALA A 73 -9.88 -23.28 8.41
CA ALA A 73 -9.44 -24.64 8.04
C ALA A 73 -8.66 -25.34 9.17
N GLN A 74 -7.94 -24.57 10.00
CA GLN A 74 -7.21 -25.07 11.16
C GLN A 74 -8.05 -25.09 12.45
N GLY A 75 -9.34 -24.77 12.40
CA GLY A 75 -10.17 -24.55 13.59
C GLY A 75 -10.30 -25.75 14.54
N THR A 76 -10.06 -26.96 14.05
CA THR A 76 -10.02 -28.18 14.87
C THR A 76 -8.70 -28.35 15.63
N VAL A 77 -7.60 -27.84 15.07
CA VAL A 77 -6.24 -27.94 15.62
C VAL A 77 -5.92 -26.74 16.52
N ALA A 78 -6.40 -25.55 16.14
CA ALA A 78 -6.12 -24.30 16.83
C ALA A 78 -7.40 -23.44 16.96
N PRO A 79 -8.37 -23.84 17.82
CA PRO A 79 -9.65 -23.15 17.96
C PRO A 79 -9.52 -21.71 18.46
N ASP A 80 -8.56 -21.43 19.35
CA ASP A 80 -8.34 -20.08 19.88
C ASP A 80 -7.76 -19.13 18.81
N PHE A 81 -6.89 -19.64 17.94
CA PHE A 81 -6.39 -18.88 16.79
C PHE A 81 -7.53 -18.54 15.81
N ALA A 82 -8.36 -19.54 15.47
CA ALA A 82 -9.54 -19.32 14.62
C ALA A 82 -10.51 -18.29 15.23
N ARG A 83 -10.72 -18.35 16.55
CA ARG A 83 -11.54 -17.35 17.28
C ARG A 83 -10.90 -15.96 17.24
N ALA A 84 -9.60 -15.83 17.48
CA ALA A 84 -8.90 -14.55 17.48
C ALA A 84 -8.94 -13.87 16.11
N VAL A 85 -8.65 -14.61 15.03
CA VAL A 85 -8.72 -14.09 13.65
C VAL A 85 -10.15 -13.65 13.30
N ARG A 86 -11.16 -14.42 13.70
CA ARG A 86 -12.57 -14.04 13.50
C ARG A 86 -12.93 -12.74 14.23
N LEU A 87 -12.48 -12.57 15.47
CA LEU A 87 -12.71 -11.34 16.22
C LEU A 87 -12.03 -10.13 15.58
N LEU A 88 -10.80 -10.31 15.07
CA LEU A 88 -10.06 -9.27 14.37
C LEU A 88 -10.76 -8.84 13.07
N ALA A 89 -11.25 -9.81 12.29
CA ALA A 89 -11.93 -9.55 11.01
C ALA A 89 -13.31 -8.90 11.17
N GLN A 90 -13.96 -9.05 12.33
CA GLN A 90 -15.32 -8.56 12.57
C GLN A 90 -15.39 -7.26 13.37
N LYS A 91 -14.31 -6.88 14.06
CA LYS A 91 -14.30 -5.70 14.92
C LYS A 91 -13.69 -4.53 14.15
N PRO A 92 -14.40 -3.38 14.00
CA PRO A 92 -13.70 -2.15 13.67
C PRO A 92 -12.71 -1.90 14.79
N LEU A 93 -11.41 -1.91 14.46
CA LEU A 93 -10.37 -1.50 15.38
C LEU A 93 -10.52 0.01 15.60
N SER A 94 -11.42 0.39 16.50
CA SER A 94 -11.42 1.73 17.06
C SER A 94 -10.14 1.85 17.89
N SER A 95 -9.13 2.49 17.30
CA SER A 95 -7.95 2.93 18.03
C SER A 95 -8.38 4.06 18.96
N THR A 96 -8.98 3.71 20.09
CA THR A 96 -9.00 4.61 21.24
C THR A 96 -7.66 4.39 21.92
N GLU A 97 -6.69 5.24 21.58
CA GLU A 97 -5.45 5.37 22.37
C GLU A 97 -5.84 5.63 23.83
N ALA A 98 -5.26 4.84 24.74
CA ALA A 98 -5.40 4.97 26.19
C ALA A 98 -4.13 5.62 26.76
#